data_AF-A0A3S4RAJ9-F1
#
_entry.id   AF-A0A3S4RAJ9-F1
#
_cell.length_a   1.000
_cell.length_b   1.000
_cell.length_c   1.000
_cell.angle_alpha   90.00
_cell.angle_beta   90.00
_cell.angle_gamma   90.00
#
_symmetry.space_group_name_H-M   'P 1'
#
loop_
_entity.id
_entity.type
_entity.pdbx_description
1 polymer ?
#
loop_
_entity_poly.entity_id
_entity_poly.type
_entity_poly.pdbx_seq_one_letter_code
_entity_poly.pdbx_strand_id
1 'polypeptide(L)'
;MIVCGKKLSICCSIISVWAILMLTLMGVLLYSHSVAFVDDLNLEDIQFETRDNFFTEAYTRYENAAHNCWIAVCIYIITLALSVHQYYLNRKLQYGL
;
A
#
# COMPACT_ATOMS: atom_id res chain seq x y z
N MET A 1 -16.36 -14.65 14.59
CA MET A 1 -15.86 -14.13 15.88
C MET A 1 -15.70 -12.63 15.78
N ILE A 2 -16.13 -11.87 16.78
CA ILE A 2 -15.90 -10.42 16.85
C ILE A 2 -14.50 -10.23 17.44
N VAL A 3 -13.55 -9.78 16.63
CA VAL A 3 -12.15 -9.65 17.06
C VAL A 3 -11.81 -8.21 17.47
N CYS A 4 -12.52 -7.20 16.94
CA CYS A 4 -12.28 -5.78 17.25
C CYS A 4 -13.56 -5.06 17.71
N GLY A 5 -13.39 -4.16 18.69
CA GLY A 5 -14.45 -3.26 19.17
C GLY A 5 -14.81 -2.17 18.15
N LYS A 6 -16.05 -1.64 18.24
CA LYS A 6 -16.63 -0.67 17.30
C LYS A 6 -15.75 0.55 16.97
N LYS A 7 -15.05 1.09 17.97
CA LYS A 7 -14.19 2.28 17.80
C LYS A 7 -12.92 1.96 16.98
N LEU A 8 -12.34 0.78 17.21
CA LEU A 8 -11.12 0.34 16.53
C LEU A 8 -11.39 -0.04 15.08
N SER A 9 -12.53 -0.70 14.80
CA SER A 9 -12.96 -1.05 13.44
C SER A 9 -13.19 0.18 12.55
N ILE A 10 -13.79 1.25 13.09
CA ILE A 10 -13.97 2.52 12.35
C ILE A 10 -12.61 3.18 12.06
N CYS A 11 -11.72 3.25 13.05
CA CYS A 11 -10.38 3.81 12.86
C CYS A 11 -9.60 3.05 11.78
N CYS A 12 -9.61 1.71 11.84
CA CYS A 12 -8.94 0.85 10.87
C CYS A 12 -9.51 1.01 9.45
N SER A 13 -10.83 1.25 9.33
CA SER A 13 -11.46 1.54 8.03
C SER A 13 -10.96 2.84 7.43
N ILE A 14 -10.88 3.93 8.22
CA ILE A 14 -10.41 5.24 7.75
C ILE A 14 -8.95 5.19 7.32
N ILE A 15 -8.09 4.56 8.14
CA ILE A 15 -6.67 4.40 7.81
C ILE A 15 -6.50 3.55 6.54
N SER A 16 -7.28 2.49 6.37
CA SER A 16 -7.20 1.64 5.19
C SER A 16 -7.60 2.39 3.91
N VAL A 17 -8.66 3.21 3.95
CA VAL A 17 -9.05 4.04 2.80
C VAL A 17 -7.95 5.03 2.43
N TRP A 18 -7.38 5.71 3.43
CA TRP A 18 -6.28 6.64 3.22
C TRP A 18 -5.04 5.94 2.62
N ALA A 19 -4.65 4.80 3.17
CA ALA A 19 -3.51 4.02 2.71
C ALA A 19 -3.69 3.53 1.27
N ILE A 20 -4.90 3.06 0.89
CA ILE A 20 -5.20 2.65 -0.48
C ILE A 20 -4.98 3.81 -1.45
N LEU A 21 -5.51 5.00 -1.15
CA LEU A 21 -5.36 6.15 -2.05
C LEU A 21 -3.89 6.55 -2.23
N MET A 22 -3.15 6.69 -1.12
CA MET A 22 -1.73 7.07 -1.16
C MET A 22 -0.85 6.03 -1.88
N LEU A 23 -1.01 4.74 -1.55
CA LEU A 23 -0.21 3.67 -2.14
C LEU A 23 -0.53 3.45 -3.62
N THR A 24 -1.79 3.63 -4.03
CA THR A 24 -2.16 3.54 -5.45
C THR A 24 -1.52 4.65 -6.26
N LEU A 25 -1.55 5.90 -5.77
CA LEU A 25 -0.87 7.02 -6.41
C LEU A 25 0.64 6.79 -6.49
N MET A 26 1.25 6.34 -5.39
CA MET A 26 2.68 6.01 -5.34
C MET A 26 3.06 4.92 -6.34
N GLY A 27 2.30 3.81 -6.37
CA GLY A 27 2.53 2.69 -7.29
C GLY A 27 2.46 3.10 -8.76
N VAL A 28 1.53 3.98 -9.14
CA VAL A 28 1.44 4.51 -10.51
C VAL A 28 2.63 5.42 -10.84
N LEU A 29 3.05 6.29 -9.91
CA LEU A 29 4.20 7.17 -10.12
C LEU A 29 5.53 6.40 -10.22
N LEU A 30 5.68 5.32 -9.45
CA LEU A 30 6.81 4.41 -9.50
C LEU A 30 6.83 3.61 -10.82
N TYR A 31 5.68 3.13 -11.30
CA TYR A 31 5.56 2.46 -12.60
C TYR A 31 5.89 3.40 -13.78
N SER A 32 5.61 4.70 -13.63
CA SER A 32 6.00 5.73 -14.61
C SER A 32 7.47 6.15 -14.49
N HIS A 33 8.27 5.52 -13.62
CA HIS A 33 9.69 5.84 -13.42
C HIS A 33 9.93 7.31 -13.06
N SER A 34 9.10 7.87 -12.19
CA SER A 34 9.19 9.28 -11.82
C SER A 34 10.49 9.60 -11.07
N VAL A 35 11.16 10.69 -11.49
CA VAL A 35 12.40 11.19 -10.86
C VAL A 35 12.16 11.61 -9.40
N ALA A 36 10.92 11.91 -9.02
CA ALA A 36 10.58 12.29 -7.63
C ALA A 36 10.87 11.20 -6.59
N PHE A 37 10.95 9.93 -7.01
CA PHE A 37 11.25 8.79 -6.13
C PHE A 37 12.69 8.30 -6.23
N VAL A 38 13.55 9.00 -6.99
CA VAL A 38 14.94 8.58 -7.22
C VAL A 38 15.72 8.49 -5.91
N ASP A 39 15.49 9.44 -5.00
CA ASP A 39 16.14 9.51 -3.68
C ASP A 39 15.63 8.41 -2.74
N ASP A 40 14.37 8.00 -2.88
CA ASP A 40 13.77 6.94 -2.05
C ASP A 40 14.33 5.56 -2.42
N LEU A 41 14.70 5.37 -3.69
CA LEU A 41 15.28 4.13 -4.21
C LEU A 41 16.76 3.93 -3.84
N ASN A 42 17.42 4.93 -3.22
CA ASN A 42 18.83 4.90 -2.81
C ASN A 42 19.77 4.36 -3.91
N LEU A 43 19.66 4.93 -5.11
CA LEU A 43 20.45 4.52 -6.28
C LEU A 43 21.95 4.91 -6.17
N GLU A 44 22.33 5.75 -5.20
CA GLU A 44 23.72 6.20 -4.95
C GLU A 44 24.64 5.09 -4.41
N ASP A 45 24.08 4.07 -3.75
CA ASP A 45 24.88 2.97 -3.19
C ASP A 45 25.40 1.99 -4.25
N ILE A 46 24.97 2.15 -5.51
CA ILE A 46 25.25 1.19 -6.56
C ILE A 46 26.47 1.64 -7.38
N GLN A 47 27.64 1.07 -7.06
CA GLN A 47 28.85 1.25 -7.87
C GLN A 47 28.69 0.54 -9.22
N PHE A 48 28.50 1.30 -10.30
CA PHE A 48 28.50 0.76 -11.66
C PHE A 48 29.65 1.29 -12.49
N GLU A 49 30.30 0.40 -13.25
CA GLU A 49 31.36 0.78 -14.20
C GLU A 49 30.82 1.38 -15.51
N THR A 50 29.53 1.14 -15.85
CA THR A 50 28.94 1.53 -17.15
C THR A 50 27.54 2.13 -16.99
N ARG A 51 27.26 3.23 -17.70
CA ARG A 51 25.96 3.94 -17.67
C ARG A 51 24.75 3.07 -18.02
N ASP A 52 24.88 2.16 -18.99
CA ASP A 52 23.75 1.33 -19.43
C ASP A 52 23.31 0.31 -18.37
N ASN A 53 24.27 -0.19 -17.58
CA ASN A 53 23.99 -1.10 -16.47
C ASN A 53 23.28 -0.36 -15.32
N PHE A 54 23.62 0.92 -15.09
CA PHE A 54 22.96 1.76 -14.09
C PHE A 54 21.46 1.94 -14.41
N PHE A 55 21.12 2.29 -15.65
CA PHE A 55 19.71 2.49 -16.02
C PHE A 55 18.89 1.20 -15.90
N THR A 56 19.46 0.07 -16.30
CA THR A 56 18.78 -1.23 -16.24
C THR A 56 18.46 -1.65 -14.80
N GLU A 57 19.42 -1.51 -13.88
CA GLU A 57 19.16 -1.78 -12.45
C GLU A 57 18.18 -0.76 -11.86
N ALA A 58 18.33 0.53 -12.19
CA ALA A 58 17.45 1.56 -11.69
C ALA A 58 15.99 1.26 -12.04
N TYR A 59 15.70 0.94 -13.30
CA TYR A 59 14.36 0.53 -13.73
C TYR A 59 13.86 -0.72 -12.99
N THR A 60 14.73 -1.71 -12.79
CA THR A 60 14.39 -2.90 -12.00
C THR A 60 13.97 -2.55 -10.56
N ARG A 61 14.67 -1.60 -9.92
CA ARG A 61 14.33 -1.12 -8.57
C ARG A 61 12.99 -0.39 -8.53
N TYR A 62 12.69 0.43 -9.55
CA TYR A 62 11.40 1.10 -9.69
C TYR A 62 10.25 0.09 -9.84
N GLU A 63 10.42 -0.93 -10.69
CA GLU A 63 9.42 -1.97 -10.90
C GLU A 63 9.18 -2.79 -9.62
N ASN A 64 10.26 -3.15 -8.90
CA ASN A 64 10.19 -3.86 -7.62
C ASN A 64 9.44 -3.06 -6.55
N ALA A 65 9.76 -1.77 -6.41
CA ALA A 65 9.08 -0.88 -5.47
C ALA A 65 7.59 -0.68 -5.84
N ALA A 66 7.28 -0.54 -7.14
CA ALA A 66 5.90 -0.48 -7.62
C ALA A 66 5.12 -1.77 -7.29
N HIS A 67 5.73 -2.94 -7.47
CA HIS A 67 5.11 -4.23 -7.13
C HIS A 67 4.78 -4.33 -5.64
N ASN A 68 5.71 -3.92 -4.77
CA ASN A 68 5.48 -3.91 -3.32
C ASN A 68 4.31 -2.97 -2.94
N CYS A 69 4.22 -1.80 -3.58
CA CYS A 69 3.10 -0.88 -3.37
C CYS A 69 1.76 -1.51 -3.80
N TRP A 70 1.72 -2.17 -4.96
CA TRP A 70 0.52 -2.87 -5.44
C TRP A 70 0.09 -4.00 -4.52
N ILE A 71 1.03 -4.81 -4.02
CA ILE A 71 0.74 -5.85 -3.03
C ILE A 71 0.17 -5.24 -1.75
N ALA A 72 0.77 -4.14 -1.27
CA ALA A 72 0.29 -3.43 -0.09
C ALA A 72 -1.14 -2.91 -0.29
N VAL A 73 -1.46 -2.32 -1.45
CA VAL A 73 -2.83 -1.90 -1.81
C VAL A 73 -3.81 -3.08 -1.68
N CYS A 74 -3.47 -4.25 -2.23
CA CYS A 74 -4.29 -5.45 -2.12
C CYS A 74 -4.53 -5.86 -0.66
N ILE A 75 -3.51 -5.82 0.20
CA ILE A 75 -3.62 -6.14 1.62
C ILE A 75 -4.53 -5.13 2.35
N TYR A 76 -4.43 -3.83 2.03
CA TYR A 76 -5.30 -2.82 2.63
C TYR A 76 -6.76 -2.94 2.16
N ILE A 77 -7.01 -3.35 0.92
CA ILE A 77 -8.37 -3.66 0.44
C ILE A 77 -8.97 -4.82 1.23
N ILE A 78 -8.21 -5.89 1.46
CA ILE A 78 -8.67 -7.05 2.25
C ILE A 78 -8.95 -6.62 3.70
N THR A 79 -8.05 -5.83 4.30
CA THR A 79 -8.22 -5.29 5.66
C THR A 79 -9.48 -4.43 5.75
N LEU A 80 -9.74 -3.58 4.76
CA LEU A 80 -10.95 -2.76 4.68
C LEU A 80 -12.20 -3.65 4.61
N ALA A 81 -12.22 -4.67 3.75
CA ALA A 81 -13.35 -5.59 3.62
C ALA A 81 -13.65 -6.32 4.94
N LEU A 82 -12.61 -6.81 5.63
CA LEU A 82 -12.75 -7.45 6.95
C LEU A 82 -13.24 -6.46 8.01
N SER A 83 -12.73 -5.24 8.02
CA SER A 83 -13.15 -4.21 8.99
C SER A 83 -14.61 -3.80 8.80
N VAL A 84 -15.08 -3.68 7.55
CA VAL A 84 -16.48 -3.40 7.21
C VAL A 84 -17.38 -4.57 7.59
N HIS A 85 -16.95 -5.82 7.32
CA HIS A 85 -17.67 -7.01 7.74
C HIS A 85 -17.81 -7.09 9.26
N GLN A 86 -16.74 -6.80 10.01
CA GLN A 86 -16.78 -6.72 11.47
C GLN A 86 -17.67 -5.57 11.98
N TYR A 87 -17.65 -4.42 11.31
CA TYR A 87 -18.54 -3.31 11.63
C TYR A 87 -20.01 -3.69 11.47
N TYR A 88 -20.36 -4.37 10.37
CA TYR A 88 -21.73 -4.82 10.11
C TYR A 88 -22.22 -5.84 11.14
N LEU A 89 -21.39 -6.82 11.51
CA LEU A 89 -21.71 -7.80 12.55
C LEU A 89 -21.89 -7.15 13.93
N ASN A 90 -20.99 -6.22 14.30
CA ASN A 90 -21.12 -5.45 15.53
C ASN A 90 -22.40 -4.61 15.56
N ARG A 91 -22.79 -4.05 14.41
CA ARG A 91 -24.03 -3.29 14.28
C ARG A 91 -25.25 -4.18 14.50
N LYS A 92 -25.30 -5.38 13.91
CA LYS A 92 -26.40 -6.34 14.09
C LYS A 92 -26.59 -6.75 15.55
N LEU A 93 -25.51 -7.08 16.26
CA LEU A 93 -25.58 -7.48 17.66
C LEU A 93 -26.05 -6.35 18.59
N GLN A 94 -25.71 -5.09 18.28
CA GLN A 94 -26.22 -3.96 19.06
C GLN A 94 -27.71 -3.70 18.86
N TYR A 95 -28.29 -4.01 17.70
CA TYR A 95 -29.72 -3.82 17.42
C TYR A 95 -30.58 -5.05 17.76
N GLY A 96 -29.98 -6.16 18.20
CA GLY A 96 -30.69 -7.27 18.87
C GLY A 96 -31.74 -8.00 18.03
N LEU A 97 -31.41 -8.35 16.78
CA LEU A 97 -32.20 -9.30 15.98
C LEU A 97 -31.50 -10.66 15.89
#